data_AF-A0A1M3CUP9-F1
#
_entry.id   AF-A0A1M3CUP9-F1
#
_cell.length_a   1.000
_cell.length_b   1.000
_cell.length_c   1.000
_cell.angle_alpha   90.00
_cell.angle_beta   90.00
_cell.angle_gamma   90.00
#
_symmetry.space_group_name_H-M   'P 1'
#
loop_
_entity.id
_entity.type
_entity.pdbx_description
1 polymer ?
#
loop_
_entity_poly.entity_id
_entity_poly.type
_entity_poly.pdbx_seq_one_letter_code
_entity_poly.pdbx_strand_id
1 'polypeptide(L)'
;MHLFAWDETNQLVETSTASKQKIYFCRECRSPVKLRGGFLRQKHFYHLHNNRACRQSGKSMAHLQVQLYLKKLREDAVVEKHFSSINRIADVVWEKDKLIFEIQCSPILSREVTARNSDYSMLGYTVIWILHDQTFNQRQWSAAEYFLQEFTHYYTNIDEEGTGCIYDRWDLIKKRIRCSVWNHRPVNVAHFTEWKPLFVEEIYPDWMKIRMKGWKFSFSGDFLDHISQLSEEERRIFLDTQEGSVSFFNPGCVPFVKKIFYFLCLPYRLYLKLLIEKLSVNK
;
A
#
# COMPACT_ATOMS: atom_id res chain seq x y z
N MET A 1 11.83 -14.02 -6.82
CA MET A 1 12.45 -14.42 -5.53
C MET A 1 11.35 -14.95 -4.63
N HIS A 2 11.49 -16.17 -4.07
CA HIS A 2 10.43 -16.87 -3.32
C HIS A 2 10.93 -17.46 -2.01
N LEU A 3 10.01 -17.68 -1.07
CA LEU A 3 10.28 -18.36 0.20
C LEU A 3 10.08 -19.87 0.14
N PHE A 4 9.27 -20.36 -0.80
CA PHE A 4 8.99 -21.78 -0.93
C PHE A 4 9.20 -22.29 -2.35
N ALA A 5 9.63 -23.54 -2.46
CA ALA A 5 9.78 -24.27 -3.70
C ALA A 5 9.44 -25.76 -3.51
N TRP A 6 9.15 -26.46 -4.61
CA TRP A 6 9.04 -27.92 -4.59
C TRP A 6 10.44 -28.54 -4.69
N ASP A 7 10.70 -29.62 -3.97
CA ASP A 7 11.86 -30.46 -4.22
C ASP A 7 11.59 -31.52 -5.32
N GLU A 8 12.57 -32.37 -5.60
CA GLU A 8 12.48 -33.46 -6.58
C GLU A 8 11.39 -34.49 -6.25
N THR A 9 10.98 -34.60 -4.99
CA THR A 9 9.92 -35.50 -4.52
C THR A 9 8.55 -34.83 -4.45
N ASN A 10 8.41 -33.60 -4.98
CA ASN A 10 7.22 -32.75 -4.88
C ASN A 10 6.84 -32.38 -3.43
N GLN A 11 7.79 -32.37 -2.50
CA GLN A 11 7.56 -31.84 -1.15
C GLN A 11 7.84 -30.34 -1.10
N LEU A 12 7.03 -29.61 -0.32
CA LEU A 12 7.18 -28.17 -0.16
C LEU A 12 8.36 -27.90 0.78
N VAL A 13 9.33 -27.13 0.31
CA VAL A 13 10.52 -26.79 1.08
C VAL A 13 10.61 -25.28 1.26
N GLU A 14 10.77 -24.85 2.51
CA GLU A 14 11.05 -23.47 2.87
C GLU A 14 12.55 -23.16 2.73
N THR A 15 12.89 -21.91 2.43
CA THR A 15 14.28 -21.45 2.34
C THR A 15 15.10 -21.66 3.62
N SER A 16 14.46 -21.75 4.79
CA SER A 16 15.10 -21.96 6.09
C SER A 16 15.80 -23.32 6.16
N THR A 17 15.14 -24.38 5.69
CA THR A 17 15.60 -25.79 5.68
C THR A 17 16.25 -26.21 4.37
N ALA A 18 16.17 -25.39 3.33
CA ALA A 18 16.73 -25.69 2.02
C ALA A 18 18.28 -25.71 2.00
N SER A 19 18.84 -26.52 1.10
CA SER A 19 20.27 -26.68 0.86
C SER A 19 20.69 -26.02 -0.45
N LYS A 20 21.85 -25.37 -0.48
CA LYS A 20 22.39 -24.73 -1.71
C LYS A 20 22.87 -25.73 -2.75
N GLN A 21 23.13 -26.98 -2.35
CA GLN A 21 23.66 -28.03 -3.22
C GLN A 21 22.55 -28.70 -4.05
N LYS A 22 21.28 -28.53 -3.67
CA LYS A 22 20.12 -29.13 -4.35
C LYS A 22 19.50 -28.18 -5.37
N ILE A 23 18.81 -28.77 -6.35
CA ILE A 23 17.92 -28.05 -7.26
C ILE A 23 16.49 -28.18 -6.71
N TYR A 24 15.71 -27.11 -6.87
CA TYR A 24 14.30 -27.06 -6.51
C TYR A 24 13.49 -26.59 -7.72
N PHE A 25 12.17 -26.60 -7.61
CA PHE A 25 11.26 -26.26 -8.69
C PHE A 25 10.26 -25.19 -8.25
N CYS A 26 10.04 -24.20 -9.11
CA CYS A 26 9.06 -23.15 -8.87
C CYS A 26 7.65 -23.74 -8.70
N ARG A 27 6.89 -23.22 -7.74
CA ARG A 27 5.53 -23.68 -7.44
C ARG A 27 4.50 -23.33 -8.52
N GLU A 28 4.81 -22.32 -9.33
CA GLU A 28 3.93 -21.84 -10.40
C GLU A 28 4.29 -22.47 -11.74
N CYS A 29 5.52 -22.30 -12.21
CA CYS A 29 5.92 -22.74 -13.56
C CYS A 29 6.71 -24.05 -13.62
N ARG A 30 6.98 -24.68 -12.46
CA ARG A 30 7.83 -25.88 -12.34
C ARG A 30 9.25 -25.77 -12.90
N SER A 31 9.69 -24.58 -13.31
CA SER A 31 11.06 -24.37 -13.79
C SER A 31 12.08 -24.50 -12.65
N PRO A 32 13.32 -24.94 -12.93
CA PRO A 32 14.37 -25.06 -11.91
C PRO A 32 14.69 -23.72 -11.23
N VAL A 33 14.78 -23.75 -9.91
CA VAL A 33 15.20 -22.64 -9.05
C VAL A 33 16.33 -23.11 -8.12
N LYS A 34 17.19 -22.18 -7.70
CA LYS A 34 18.25 -22.44 -6.71
C LYS A 34 18.07 -21.57 -5.48
N LEU A 35 18.57 -22.06 -4.36
CA LEU A 35 18.64 -21.29 -3.12
C LEU A 35 19.80 -20.29 -3.18
N ARG A 36 19.49 -19.02 -2.90
CA ARG A 36 20.47 -17.94 -2.68
C ARG A 36 20.24 -17.30 -1.32
N GLY A 37 21.28 -16.67 -0.77
CA GLY A 37 21.25 -16.04 0.55
C GLY A 37 22.27 -16.67 1.50
N GLY A 38 22.23 -16.29 2.78
CA GLY A 38 23.19 -16.72 3.78
C GLY A 38 22.87 -16.13 5.16
N PHE A 39 23.86 -16.10 6.05
CA PHE A 39 23.69 -15.55 7.40
C PHE A 39 23.28 -14.06 7.38
N LEU A 40 23.92 -13.27 6.52
CA LEU A 40 23.69 -11.81 6.42
C LEU A 40 22.67 -11.40 5.35
N ARG A 41 22.13 -12.36 4.57
CA ARG A 41 21.27 -12.05 3.42
C ARG A 41 20.06 -12.97 3.41
N GLN A 42 18.88 -12.38 3.30
CA GLN A 42 17.61 -13.09 3.24
C GLN A 42 17.67 -14.25 2.24
N LYS A 43 17.44 -15.47 2.74
CA LYS A 43 17.40 -16.67 1.90
C LYS A 43 16.15 -16.64 1.02
N HIS A 44 16.33 -16.94 -0.25
CA HIS A 44 15.25 -17.00 -1.24
C HIS A 44 15.60 -17.95 -2.38
N PHE A 45 14.57 -18.51 -3.01
CA PHE A 45 14.69 -19.20 -4.27
C PHE A 45 14.67 -18.20 -5.44
N TYR A 46 15.55 -18.41 -6.41
CA TYR A 46 15.61 -17.62 -7.64
C TYR A 46 15.64 -18.53 -8.87
N HIS A 47 15.03 -18.06 -9.95
CA HIS A 47 15.02 -18.78 -11.23
C HIS A 47 16.40 -18.69 -11.88
N LEU A 48 16.88 -19.81 -12.43
CA LEU A 48 18.15 -19.83 -13.18
C LEU A 48 18.04 -19.09 -14.52
N HIS A 49 16.85 -19.15 -15.12
CA HIS A 49 16.49 -18.42 -16.32
C HIS A 49 15.17 -17.70 -16.08
N ASN A 50 15.11 -16.42 -16.42
CA ASN A 50 13.88 -15.64 -16.26
C ASN A 50 12.76 -16.22 -17.12
N ASN A 51 11.65 -16.58 -16.47
CA ASN A 51 10.45 -17.05 -17.14
C ASN A 51 9.38 -15.94 -17.07
N ARG A 52 9.17 -15.22 -18.17
CA ARG A 52 8.22 -14.09 -18.24
C ARG A 52 6.77 -14.50 -18.02
N ALA A 53 6.42 -15.76 -18.25
CA ALA A 53 5.09 -16.30 -17.99
C ALA A 53 4.87 -16.65 -16.51
N CYS A 54 5.95 -16.73 -15.72
CA CYS A 54 5.91 -17.07 -14.30
C CYS A 54 5.90 -15.80 -13.46
N ARG A 55 4.80 -15.53 -12.74
CA ARG A 55 4.69 -14.36 -11.86
C ARG A 55 5.71 -14.41 -10.74
N GLN A 56 5.97 -15.59 -10.20
CA GLN A 56 7.05 -15.82 -9.24
C GLN A 56 8.40 -15.32 -9.82
N SER A 57 8.76 -15.62 -11.06
CA SER A 57 10.05 -15.19 -11.62
C SER A 57 10.31 -13.68 -11.58
N GLY A 58 9.26 -12.85 -11.57
CA GLY A 58 9.36 -11.39 -11.52
C GLY A 58 9.50 -10.75 -10.14
N LYS A 59 9.38 -11.51 -9.03
CA LYS A 59 9.45 -10.94 -7.67
C LYS A 59 10.87 -10.51 -7.31
N SER A 60 11.03 -9.26 -6.86
CA SER A 60 12.30 -8.67 -6.42
C SER A 60 12.58 -8.93 -4.93
N MET A 61 13.73 -8.47 -4.44
CA MET A 61 14.06 -8.52 -3.00
C MET A 61 13.13 -7.60 -2.21
N ALA A 62 12.81 -6.41 -2.71
CA ALA A 62 11.85 -5.50 -2.08
C ALA A 62 10.47 -6.16 -1.90
N HIS A 63 9.96 -6.87 -2.92
CA HIS A 63 8.72 -7.66 -2.80
C HIS A 63 8.79 -8.64 -1.62
N LEU A 64 9.90 -9.37 -1.53
CA LEU A 64 10.13 -10.33 -0.46
C LEU A 64 10.20 -9.67 0.92
N GLN A 65 10.84 -8.51 1.04
CA GLN A 65 10.91 -7.78 2.31
C GLN A 65 9.54 -7.29 2.76
N VAL A 66 8.68 -6.82 1.85
CA VAL A 66 7.31 -6.44 2.18
C VAL A 66 6.51 -7.66 2.68
N GLN A 67 6.67 -8.85 2.05
CA GLN A 67 6.04 -10.08 2.55
C GLN A 67 6.47 -10.41 3.98
N LEU A 68 7.78 -10.32 4.26
CA LEU A 68 8.34 -10.60 5.58
C LEU A 68 7.93 -9.56 6.62
N TYR A 69 7.85 -8.28 6.23
CA TYR A 69 7.32 -7.21 7.06
C TYR A 69 5.89 -7.53 7.51
N LEU A 70 4.99 -7.81 6.56
CA LEU A 70 3.59 -8.16 6.85
C LEU A 70 3.46 -9.46 7.66
N LYS A 71 4.31 -10.46 7.40
CA LYS A 71 4.35 -11.71 8.17
C LYS A 71 4.68 -11.51 9.63
N LYS A 72 5.59 -10.57 9.96
CA LYS A 72 6.01 -10.28 11.33
C LYS A 72 4.93 -9.59 12.15
N LEU A 73 3.97 -8.93 11.51
CA LEU A 73 2.91 -8.21 12.22
C LEU A 73 1.92 -9.15 12.91
N ARG A 74 1.75 -10.39 12.41
CA ARG A 74 0.80 -11.36 13.00
C ARG A 74 1.29 -12.80 12.98
N GLU A 75 0.91 -13.54 14.01
CA GLU A 75 1.22 -14.96 14.12
C GLU A 75 0.51 -15.80 13.05
N ASP A 76 -0.77 -15.50 12.77
CA ASP A 76 -1.62 -16.21 11.81
C ASP A 76 -1.36 -15.83 10.34
N ALA A 77 -0.38 -14.94 10.10
CA ALA A 77 0.00 -14.56 8.76
C ALA A 77 0.71 -15.73 8.04
N VAL A 78 0.30 -16.04 6.82
CA VAL A 78 0.88 -17.09 5.97
C VAL A 78 1.39 -16.47 4.68
N VAL A 79 2.69 -16.61 4.40
CA VAL A 79 3.32 -16.08 3.18
C VAL A 79 3.27 -17.11 2.05
N GLU A 80 3.10 -16.63 0.81
CA GLU A 80 3.02 -17.45 -0.41
C GLU A 80 2.00 -18.61 -0.30
N LYS A 81 0.82 -18.34 0.27
CA LYS A 81 -0.22 -19.36 0.43
C LYS A 81 -0.80 -19.77 -0.92
N HIS A 82 -0.78 -21.05 -1.22
CA HIS A 82 -1.40 -21.59 -2.43
C HIS A 82 -2.88 -21.88 -2.20
N PHE A 83 -3.73 -21.30 -3.04
CA PHE A 83 -5.15 -21.58 -3.16
C PHE A 83 -5.38 -22.43 -4.40
N SER A 84 -5.42 -23.76 -4.22
CA SER A 84 -5.53 -24.72 -5.32
C SER A 84 -6.82 -24.58 -6.14
N SER A 85 -7.94 -24.24 -5.49
CA SER A 85 -9.26 -24.09 -6.14
C SER A 85 -9.29 -23.00 -7.21
N ILE A 86 -8.47 -21.96 -7.06
CA ILE A 86 -8.34 -20.83 -8.00
C ILE A 86 -6.96 -20.79 -8.68
N ASN A 87 -6.12 -21.79 -8.43
CA ASN A 87 -4.75 -21.87 -8.92
C ASN A 87 -3.94 -20.56 -8.73
N ARG A 88 -3.99 -19.99 -7.51
CA ARG A 88 -3.27 -18.77 -7.15
C ARG A 88 -2.35 -18.96 -5.97
N ILE A 89 -1.29 -18.16 -5.93
CA ILE A 89 -0.39 -18.05 -4.78
C ILE A 89 -0.51 -16.60 -4.27
N ALA A 90 -1.19 -16.41 -3.15
CA ALA A 90 -1.31 -15.12 -2.50
C ALA A 90 0.00 -14.75 -1.81
N ASP A 91 0.39 -13.47 -1.86
CA ASP A 91 1.67 -13.04 -1.28
C ASP A 91 1.69 -13.16 0.25
N VAL A 92 0.68 -12.63 0.93
CA VAL A 92 0.50 -12.78 2.39
C VAL A 92 -0.98 -12.91 2.71
N VAL A 93 -1.34 -13.87 3.55
CA VAL A 93 -2.71 -14.14 3.98
C VAL A 93 -2.80 -14.01 5.49
N TRP A 94 -3.77 -13.26 5.96
CA TRP A 94 -4.14 -13.10 7.36
C TRP A 94 -5.42 -13.90 7.58
N GLU A 95 -5.26 -15.13 8.09
CA GLU A 95 -6.29 -16.17 8.00
C GLU A 95 -7.53 -15.88 8.82
N LYS A 96 -7.36 -15.35 10.04
CA LYS A 96 -8.47 -15.09 10.96
C LYS A 96 -9.45 -14.06 10.39
N ASP A 97 -8.92 -13.01 9.78
CA ASP A 97 -9.72 -11.89 9.25
C ASP A 97 -10.06 -12.03 7.77
N LYS A 98 -9.61 -13.13 7.15
CA LYS A 98 -9.77 -13.37 5.71
C LYS A 98 -9.24 -12.19 4.87
N LEU A 99 -8.07 -11.68 5.23
CA LEU A 99 -7.38 -10.63 4.48
C LEU A 99 -6.26 -11.21 3.63
N ILE A 100 -6.12 -10.71 2.41
CA ILE A 100 -5.00 -11.02 1.51
C ILE A 100 -4.30 -9.73 1.17
N PHE A 101 -2.98 -9.71 1.33
CA PHE A 101 -2.13 -8.62 0.85
C PHE A 101 -1.48 -9.08 -0.45
N GLU A 102 -1.77 -8.37 -1.54
CA GLU A 102 -1.12 -8.57 -2.84
C GLU A 102 -0.10 -7.45 -3.03
N ILE A 103 1.18 -7.83 -3.20
CA ILE A 103 2.28 -6.88 -3.32
C ILE A 103 2.61 -6.74 -4.79
N GLN A 104 2.66 -5.49 -5.27
CA GLN A 104 2.96 -5.22 -6.67
C GLN A 104 4.19 -4.31 -6.77
N CYS A 105 5.25 -4.87 -7.35
CA CYS A 105 6.51 -4.16 -7.62
C CYS A 105 6.76 -3.90 -9.11
N SER A 106 5.87 -4.33 -10.01
CA SER A 106 5.99 -4.17 -11.47
C SER A 106 4.64 -3.77 -12.10
N PRO A 107 4.58 -3.29 -13.36
CA PRO A 107 3.31 -2.93 -13.96
C PRO A 107 2.33 -4.11 -14.04
N ILE A 108 1.04 -3.85 -13.77
CA ILE A 108 -0.03 -4.84 -13.81
C ILE A 108 -1.20 -4.32 -14.65
N LEU A 109 -1.87 -5.24 -15.36
CA LEU A 109 -3.06 -4.92 -16.16
C LEU A 109 -4.30 -4.88 -15.28
N SER A 110 -5.25 -3.99 -15.57
CA SER A 110 -6.53 -3.89 -14.85
C SER A 110 -7.28 -5.22 -14.80
N ARG A 111 -7.34 -5.95 -15.93
CA ARG A 111 -7.97 -7.29 -15.99
C ARG A 111 -7.39 -8.30 -14.99
N GLU A 112 -6.09 -8.21 -14.70
CA GLU A 112 -5.44 -9.10 -13.72
C GLU A 112 -5.80 -8.69 -12.29
N VAL A 113 -5.88 -7.39 -12.01
CA VAL A 113 -6.35 -6.87 -10.71
C VAL A 113 -7.79 -7.33 -10.46
N THR A 114 -8.70 -7.15 -11.43
CA THR A 114 -10.08 -7.63 -11.34
C THR A 114 -10.15 -9.13 -11.11
N ALA A 115 -9.39 -9.92 -11.87
CA ALA A 115 -9.38 -11.37 -11.74
C ALA A 115 -8.89 -11.80 -10.34
N ARG A 116 -7.81 -11.21 -9.82
CA ARG A 116 -7.33 -11.51 -8.46
C ARG A 116 -8.38 -11.18 -7.40
N ASN A 117 -8.95 -9.99 -7.46
CA ASN A 117 -9.97 -9.58 -6.49
C ASN A 117 -11.20 -10.50 -6.55
N SER A 118 -11.66 -10.87 -7.75
CA SER A 118 -12.76 -11.82 -7.92
C SER A 118 -12.42 -13.20 -7.38
N ASP A 119 -11.26 -13.76 -7.73
CA ASP A 119 -10.86 -15.10 -7.34
C ASP A 119 -10.78 -15.25 -5.82
N TYR A 120 -10.20 -14.26 -5.12
CA TYR A 120 -10.13 -14.27 -3.67
C TYR A 120 -11.46 -13.96 -3.00
N SER A 121 -12.26 -13.05 -3.58
CA SER A 121 -13.59 -12.72 -3.08
C SER A 121 -14.53 -13.93 -3.11
N MET A 122 -14.45 -14.78 -4.14
CA MET A 122 -15.20 -16.06 -4.20
C MET A 122 -14.86 -17.00 -3.03
N LEU A 123 -13.66 -16.88 -2.45
CA LEU A 123 -13.23 -17.66 -1.28
C LEU A 123 -13.50 -16.93 0.05
N GLY A 124 -14.20 -15.79 0.02
CA GLY A 124 -14.53 -14.97 1.19
C GLY A 124 -13.38 -14.08 1.69
N TYR A 125 -12.31 -13.93 0.91
CA TYR A 125 -11.18 -13.08 1.28
C TYR A 125 -11.34 -11.65 0.72
N THR A 126 -10.92 -10.66 1.50
CA THR A 126 -10.79 -9.26 1.06
C THR A 126 -9.34 -8.98 0.70
N VAL A 127 -9.12 -8.35 -0.46
CA VAL A 127 -7.77 -8.06 -0.97
C VAL A 127 -7.37 -6.62 -0.64
N ILE A 128 -6.15 -6.46 -0.16
CA ILE A 128 -5.48 -5.18 0.09
C ILE A 128 -4.24 -5.14 -0.80
N TRP A 129 -4.15 -4.13 -1.65
CA TRP A 129 -3.02 -3.98 -2.57
C TRP A 129 -1.91 -3.14 -1.95
N ILE A 130 -0.67 -3.61 -2.05
CA ILE A 130 0.51 -2.87 -1.60
C ILE A 130 1.36 -2.54 -2.83
N LEU A 131 1.38 -1.26 -3.21
CA LEU A 131 2.03 -0.73 -4.40
C LEU A 131 3.42 -0.18 -4.06
N HIS A 132 4.46 -0.74 -4.69
CA HIS A 132 5.82 -0.33 -4.42
C HIS A 132 6.26 0.91 -5.20
N ASP A 133 6.91 1.86 -4.53
CA ASP A 133 7.36 3.15 -5.09
C ASP A 133 8.37 3.05 -6.24
N GLN A 134 9.05 1.92 -6.37
CA GLN A 134 9.95 1.67 -7.49
C GLN A 134 9.23 1.67 -8.86
N THR A 135 7.95 1.33 -8.88
CA THR A 135 7.16 1.25 -10.12
C THR A 135 5.98 2.20 -10.10
N PHE A 136 5.29 2.25 -8.97
CA PHE A 136 4.13 3.10 -8.80
C PHE A 136 4.57 4.44 -8.25
N ASN A 137 3.60 5.29 -7.99
CA ASN A 137 3.84 6.53 -7.30
C ASN A 137 4.75 7.49 -8.06
N GLN A 138 4.74 7.38 -9.39
CA GLN A 138 5.52 8.22 -10.29
C GLN A 138 4.78 9.51 -10.63
N ARG A 139 5.46 10.46 -11.28
CA ARG A 139 4.85 11.72 -11.71
C ARG A 139 3.61 11.50 -12.59
N GLN A 140 3.68 10.51 -13.46
CA GLN A 140 2.56 10.09 -14.30
C GLN A 140 1.95 8.82 -13.73
N TRP A 141 0.64 8.85 -13.53
CA TRP A 141 -0.08 7.69 -13.03
C TRP A 141 -0.11 6.56 -14.05
N SER A 142 0.24 5.37 -13.58
CA SER A 142 0.03 4.12 -14.28
C SER A 142 -1.47 3.83 -14.42
N ALA A 143 -1.84 3.01 -15.40
CA ALA A 143 -3.23 2.57 -15.53
C ALA A 143 -3.71 1.75 -14.31
N ALA A 144 -2.78 1.05 -13.65
CA ALA A 144 -3.06 0.29 -12.44
C ALA A 144 -3.44 1.21 -11.26
N GLU A 145 -2.74 2.32 -11.05
CA GLU A 145 -3.07 3.29 -9.97
C GLU A 145 -4.45 3.91 -10.13
N TYR A 146 -4.87 4.16 -11.38
CA TYR A 146 -6.23 4.60 -11.68
C TYR A 146 -7.27 3.54 -11.31
N PHE A 147 -7.05 2.30 -11.75
CA PHE A 147 -8.01 1.22 -11.54
C PHE A 147 -8.10 0.80 -10.06
N LEU A 148 -6.97 0.84 -9.35
CA LEU A 148 -6.91 0.46 -7.94
C LEU A 148 -7.57 1.46 -7.00
N GLN A 149 -7.99 2.64 -7.46
CA GLN A 149 -8.74 3.59 -6.61
C GLN A 149 -10.03 2.98 -6.03
N GLU A 150 -10.64 2.06 -6.77
CA GLU A 150 -11.87 1.37 -6.34
C GLU A 150 -11.61 0.23 -5.34
N PHE A 151 -10.35 -0.14 -5.11
CA PHE A 151 -9.95 -1.22 -4.20
C PHE A 151 -9.07 -0.69 -3.07
N THR A 152 -9.14 -1.33 -1.90
CA THR A 152 -8.27 -0.98 -0.77
C THR A 152 -6.81 -1.15 -1.17
N HIS A 153 -6.05 -0.06 -1.17
CA HIS A 153 -4.65 -0.07 -1.56
C HIS A 153 -3.83 0.94 -0.75
N TYR A 154 -2.56 0.61 -0.56
CA TYR A 154 -1.56 1.46 0.06
C TYR A 154 -0.28 1.44 -0.76
N TYR A 155 0.60 2.38 -0.46
CA TYR A 155 1.93 2.43 -1.06
C TYR A 155 2.99 1.96 -0.06
N THR A 156 4.16 1.61 -0.56
CA THR A 156 5.30 1.29 0.29
C THR A 156 6.61 1.71 -0.34
N ASN A 157 7.54 2.12 0.54
CA ASN A 157 8.93 2.41 0.22
C ASN A 157 9.90 1.43 0.92
N ILE A 158 9.41 0.28 1.41
CA ILE A 158 10.25 -0.74 2.04
C ILE A 158 11.28 -1.25 1.04
N ASP A 159 12.55 -0.96 1.28
CA ASP A 159 13.64 -1.31 0.38
C ASP A 159 14.08 -2.79 0.47
N GLU A 160 15.16 -3.13 -0.23
CA GLU A 160 15.70 -4.50 -0.26
C GLU A 160 16.31 -4.95 1.09
N GLU A 161 16.59 -4.01 1.98
CA GLU A 161 17.11 -4.22 3.33
C GLU A 161 15.97 -4.38 4.35
N GLY A 162 14.74 -4.06 3.95
CA GLY A 162 13.54 -4.11 4.78
C GLY A 162 13.30 -2.82 5.56
N THR A 163 13.95 -1.72 5.17
CA THR A 163 13.79 -0.40 5.79
C THR A 163 12.72 0.39 5.05
N GLY A 164 11.79 0.99 5.77
CA GLY A 164 10.71 1.80 5.20
C GLY A 164 9.39 1.57 5.93
N CYS A 165 8.29 1.92 5.27
CA CYS A 165 6.95 1.73 5.81
C CYS A 165 5.90 1.47 4.71
N ILE A 166 4.72 1.05 5.14
CA ILE A 166 3.50 1.12 4.34
C ILE A 166 2.81 2.44 4.69
N TYR A 167 2.29 3.14 3.69
CA TYR A 167 1.70 4.45 3.88
C TYR A 167 0.52 4.70 2.94
N ASP A 168 -0.37 5.58 3.38
CA ASP A 168 -1.45 6.11 2.56
C ASP A 168 -1.01 7.41 1.90
N ARG A 169 -1.43 7.59 0.66
CA ARG A 169 -1.25 8.80 -0.11
C ARG A 169 -2.50 9.09 -0.91
N TRP A 170 -2.87 10.35 -0.88
CA TRP A 170 -3.81 10.91 -1.84
C TRP A 170 -3.09 11.97 -2.70
N ASP A 171 -3.33 11.95 -4.00
CA ASP A 171 -2.73 12.86 -4.96
C ASP A 171 -3.79 13.58 -5.78
N LEU A 172 -3.58 14.88 -6.02
CA LEU A 172 -4.38 15.60 -7.01
C LEU A 172 -3.86 15.29 -8.42
N ILE A 173 -4.74 14.82 -9.29
CA ILE A 173 -4.37 14.39 -10.64
C ILE A 173 -5.12 15.22 -11.67
N LYS A 174 -4.39 15.81 -12.62
CA LYS A 174 -4.96 16.42 -13.83
C LYS A 174 -4.33 15.80 -15.06
N LYS A 175 -5.14 15.31 -16.00
CA LYS A 175 -4.68 14.66 -17.25
C LYS A 175 -3.59 13.59 -17.01
N ARG A 176 -3.77 12.74 -15.98
CA ARG A 176 -2.82 11.68 -15.55
C ARG A 176 -1.50 12.15 -14.95
N ILE A 177 -1.32 13.45 -14.77
CA ILE A 177 -0.13 14.03 -14.13
C ILE A 177 -0.49 14.36 -12.69
N ARG A 178 0.37 13.94 -11.77
CA ARG A 178 0.31 14.33 -10.37
C ARG A 178 0.68 15.81 -10.23
N CYS A 179 -0.28 16.62 -9.76
CA CYS A 179 -0.14 18.08 -9.66
C CYS A 179 0.23 18.56 -8.25
N SER A 180 -0.10 17.80 -7.21
CA SER A 180 0.35 18.05 -5.83
C SER A 180 0.76 16.75 -5.17
N VAL A 181 1.86 16.78 -4.43
CA VAL A 181 2.33 15.66 -3.59
C VAL A 181 2.00 16.03 -2.15
N TRP A 182 1.02 15.38 -1.56
CA TRP A 182 0.75 15.54 -0.12
C TRP A 182 1.71 14.67 0.70
N ASN A 183 1.88 15.01 1.98
CA ASN A 183 2.71 14.23 2.90
C ASN A 183 2.14 12.82 3.04
N HIS A 184 3.02 11.82 2.96
CA HIS A 184 2.64 10.41 3.10
C HIS A 184 2.24 10.19 4.54
N ARG A 185 1.17 9.44 4.77
CA ARG A 185 0.76 9.08 6.13
C ARG A 185 1.15 7.63 6.39
N PRO A 186 2.10 7.35 7.29
CA PRO A 186 2.41 5.98 7.67
C PRO A 186 1.14 5.28 8.16
N VAL A 187 0.93 4.05 7.68
CA VAL A 187 -0.25 3.24 8.01
C VAL A 187 0.21 2.07 8.85
N ASN A 188 -0.40 1.93 10.03
CA ASN A 188 -0.24 0.73 10.82
C ASN A 188 -1.23 -0.32 10.31
N VAL A 189 -0.76 -1.16 9.38
CA VAL A 189 -1.60 -2.19 8.77
C VAL A 189 -2.07 -3.26 9.77
N ALA A 190 -1.43 -3.39 10.94
CA ALA A 190 -1.85 -4.36 11.96
C ALA A 190 -3.15 -3.97 12.68
N HIS A 191 -3.49 -2.69 12.68
CA HIS A 191 -4.68 -2.16 13.36
C HIS A 191 -5.65 -1.61 12.33
N PHE A 192 -6.78 -2.30 12.13
CA PHE A 192 -7.81 -1.89 11.18
C PHE A 192 -9.19 -2.05 11.76
N THR A 193 -10.11 -1.27 11.20
CA THR A 193 -11.51 -1.25 11.55
C THR A 193 -12.34 -1.36 10.28
N GLU A 194 -13.55 -1.93 10.39
CA GLU A 194 -14.51 -1.83 9.30
C GLU A 194 -14.85 -0.36 9.09
N TRP A 195 -14.69 0.10 7.86
CA TRP A 195 -15.03 1.47 7.51
C TRP A 195 -16.55 1.63 7.56
N LYS A 196 -17.01 2.60 8.36
CA LYS A 196 -18.42 3.01 8.41
C LYS A 196 -18.48 4.51 8.19
N PRO A 197 -19.26 5.00 7.21
CA PRO A 197 -19.43 6.43 7.02
C PRO A 197 -20.07 7.01 8.29
N LEU A 198 -19.34 7.84 9.01
CA LEU A 198 -19.77 8.37 10.30
C LEU A 198 -20.73 9.56 10.16
N PHE A 199 -20.75 10.26 9.01
CA PHE A 199 -21.49 11.51 8.84
C PHE A 199 -22.25 11.53 7.51
N VAL A 200 -23.56 11.74 7.58
CA VAL A 200 -24.48 11.67 6.43
C VAL A 200 -24.62 13.02 5.72
N GLU A 201 -24.35 14.13 6.42
CA GLU A 201 -24.59 15.50 5.92
C GLU A 201 -23.34 16.20 5.33
N GLU A 202 -22.17 15.54 5.35
CA GLU A 202 -20.91 16.13 4.93
C GLU A 202 -20.66 15.98 3.41
N ILE A 203 -20.20 17.06 2.77
CA ILE A 203 -19.75 17.03 1.38
C ILE A 203 -18.30 16.52 1.36
N TYR A 204 -18.13 15.25 1.02
CA TYR A 204 -16.80 14.66 0.83
C TYR A 204 -16.25 14.91 -0.59
N PRO A 205 -14.93 15.14 -0.75
CA PRO A 205 -14.27 15.13 -2.03
C PRO A 205 -14.49 13.81 -2.79
N ASP A 206 -14.53 13.87 -4.13
CA ASP A 206 -14.86 12.72 -4.98
C ASP A 206 -13.97 11.50 -4.73
N TRP A 207 -12.69 11.72 -4.49
CA TRP A 207 -11.76 10.64 -4.20
C TRP A 207 -12.08 9.89 -2.91
N MET A 208 -12.54 10.62 -1.90
CA MET A 208 -12.93 10.04 -0.63
C MET A 208 -14.23 9.27 -0.83
N LYS A 209 -15.19 9.79 -1.59
CA LYS A 209 -16.41 9.07 -1.97
C LYS A 209 -16.10 7.74 -2.69
N ILE A 210 -15.11 7.72 -3.58
CA ILE A 210 -14.66 6.50 -4.26
C ILE A 210 -14.17 5.48 -3.23
N ARG A 211 -13.25 5.89 -2.34
CA ARG A 211 -12.73 5.01 -1.28
C ARG A 211 -13.86 4.54 -0.35
N MET A 212 -14.73 5.43 0.12
CA MET A 212 -15.85 5.11 1.01
C MET A 212 -16.83 4.10 0.41
N LYS A 213 -16.96 4.07 -0.93
CA LYS A 213 -17.82 3.12 -1.63
C LYS A 213 -17.16 1.76 -1.85
N GLY A 214 -15.85 1.73 -2.14
CA GLY A 214 -15.13 0.52 -2.52
C GLY A 214 -14.35 -0.16 -1.39
N TRP A 215 -13.92 0.59 -0.37
CA TRP A 215 -13.05 0.11 0.69
C TRP A 215 -13.87 -0.43 1.85
N LYS A 216 -13.58 -1.67 2.24
CA LYS A 216 -14.22 -2.33 3.37
C LYS A 216 -13.61 -1.95 4.72
N PHE A 217 -12.32 -1.64 4.72
CA PHE A 217 -11.55 -1.38 5.93
C PHE A 217 -10.81 -0.05 5.85
N SER A 218 -10.67 0.61 6.99
CA SER A 218 -9.69 1.66 7.23
C SER A 218 -8.63 1.15 8.20
N PHE A 219 -7.40 1.59 8.02
CA PHE A 219 -6.26 1.20 8.83
C PHE A 219 -5.74 2.39 9.63
N SER A 220 -5.25 2.14 10.83
CA SER A 220 -4.79 3.20 11.72
C SER A 220 -3.70 4.04 11.06
N GLY A 221 -3.87 5.36 11.09
CA GLY A 221 -2.97 6.35 10.48
C GLY A 221 -3.33 6.75 9.05
N ASP A 222 -4.20 6.01 8.36
CA ASP A 222 -4.64 6.36 7.01
C ASP A 222 -5.56 7.60 6.98
N PHE A 223 -5.91 8.08 5.78
CA PHE A 223 -6.72 9.29 5.68
C PHE A 223 -8.15 9.12 6.21
N LEU A 224 -8.76 7.93 6.08
CA LEU A 224 -10.10 7.66 6.56
C LEU A 224 -10.13 7.61 8.10
N ASP A 225 -9.14 6.93 8.70
CA ASP A 225 -8.91 6.90 10.15
C ASP A 225 -8.66 8.30 10.69
N HIS A 226 -7.76 9.07 10.06
CA HIS A 226 -7.47 10.43 10.49
C HIS A 226 -8.71 11.33 10.51
N ILE A 227 -9.52 11.30 9.44
CA ILE A 227 -10.73 12.11 9.34
C ILE A 227 -11.78 11.71 10.39
N SER A 228 -11.86 10.42 10.73
CA SER A 228 -12.77 9.92 11.76
C SER A 228 -12.44 10.47 13.16
N GLN A 229 -11.17 10.81 13.39
CA GLN A 229 -10.67 11.33 14.67
C GLN A 229 -10.71 12.86 14.79
N LEU A 230 -10.86 13.58 13.67
CA LEU A 230 -10.95 15.04 13.69
C LEU A 230 -12.28 15.51 14.30
N SER A 231 -12.24 16.66 14.99
CA SER A 231 -13.45 17.40 15.35
C SER A 231 -14.19 17.89 14.10
N GLU A 232 -15.47 18.22 14.23
CA GLU A 232 -16.29 18.69 13.10
C GLU A 232 -15.70 19.94 12.43
N GLU A 233 -15.20 20.90 13.21
CA GLU A 233 -14.56 22.12 12.69
C GLU A 233 -13.26 21.82 11.94
N GLU A 234 -12.38 21.01 12.53
CA GLU A 234 -11.11 20.61 11.90
C GLU A 234 -11.34 19.83 10.61
N ARG A 235 -12.36 18.98 10.60
CA ARG A 235 -12.74 18.21 9.41
C ARG A 235 -13.25 19.14 8.31
N ARG A 236 -14.16 20.07 8.60
CA ARG A 236 -14.63 21.05 7.61
C ARG A 236 -13.48 21.84 7.02
N ILE A 237 -12.54 22.31 7.86
CA ILE A 237 -11.32 23.00 7.39
C ILE A 237 -10.47 22.08 6.51
N PHE A 238 -10.28 20.82 6.90
CA PHE A 238 -9.53 19.85 6.13
C PHE A 238 -10.17 19.63 4.75
N LEU A 239 -11.47 19.36 4.69
CA LEU A 239 -12.22 19.12 3.45
C LEU A 239 -12.25 20.37 2.55
N ASP A 240 -12.47 21.56 3.11
CA ASP A 240 -12.44 22.84 2.37
C ASP A 240 -11.04 23.16 1.82
N THR A 241 -9.99 22.85 2.58
CA THR A 241 -8.60 22.97 2.08
C THR A 241 -8.37 22.04 0.89
N GLN A 242 -8.97 20.84 0.88
CA GLN A 242 -8.89 19.92 -0.24
C GLN A 242 -9.66 20.44 -1.46
N GLU A 243 -10.92 20.89 -1.31
CA GLU A 243 -11.70 21.47 -2.43
C GLU A 243 -11.07 22.77 -2.96
N GLY A 244 -10.59 23.63 -2.06
CA GLY A 244 -9.82 24.83 -2.37
C GLY A 244 -8.57 24.53 -3.17
N SER A 245 -7.80 23.50 -2.80
CA SER A 245 -6.62 23.08 -3.58
C SER A 245 -6.97 22.56 -4.98
N VAL A 246 -8.20 22.12 -5.22
CA VAL A 246 -8.70 21.73 -6.55
C VAL A 246 -9.09 22.98 -7.36
N SER A 247 -9.74 23.96 -6.72
CA SER A 247 -10.26 25.19 -7.34
C SER A 247 -9.20 26.29 -7.57
N PHE A 248 -8.19 26.41 -6.70
CA PHE A 248 -7.06 27.36 -6.84
C PHE A 248 -6.15 27.11 -8.04
N PHE A 249 -6.34 26.00 -8.76
CA PHE A 249 -5.54 25.63 -9.94
C PHE A 249 -6.38 25.63 -11.23
N ASN A 250 -7.32 26.56 -11.35
CA ASN A 250 -7.79 26.99 -12.67
C ASN A 250 -6.61 27.69 -13.38
N PRO A 251 -6.24 27.30 -14.61
CA PRO A 251 -5.05 27.82 -15.29
C PRO A 251 -5.35 29.20 -15.88
N GLY A 252 -5.40 30.19 -15.01
CA GLY A 252 -5.53 31.60 -15.36
C GLY A 252 -5.06 32.41 -14.16
N CYS A 253 -3.81 32.87 -14.21
CA CYS A 253 -3.16 33.75 -13.23
C CYS A 253 -2.97 33.16 -11.82
N VAL A 254 -1.76 32.69 -11.53
CA VAL A 254 -1.27 32.62 -10.15
C VAL A 254 -0.67 33.97 -9.79
N PRO A 255 -0.99 34.60 -8.65
CA PRO A 255 -0.04 35.51 -8.03
C PRO A 255 0.77 34.71 -7.01
N PHE A 256 2.07 34.64 -7.28
CA PHE A 256 3.23 34.26 -6.44
C PHE A 256 3.14 34.68 -4.94
N VAL A 257 2.24 35.61 -4.61
CA VAL A 257 2.06 36.27 -3.32
C VAL A 257 1.53 35.33 -2.21
N LYS A 258 0.67 34.35 -2.50
CA LYS A 258 0.07 33.49 -1.45
C LYS A 258 1.02 32.43 -0.89
N LYS A 259 1.99 31.95 -1.67
CA LYS A 259 3.03 31.01 -1.21
C LYS A 259 3.98 31.70 -0.22
N ILE A 260 4.32 32.96 -0.47
CA ILE A 260 5.10 33.80 0.44
C ILE A 260 4.31 34.09 1.72
N PHE A 261 3.01 34.39 1.61
CA PHE A 261 2.15 34.66 2.78
C PHE A 261 2.09 33.46 3.74
N TYR A 262 1.97 32.23 3.22
CA TYR A 262 1.93 31.03 4.07
C TYR A 262 3.26 30.77 4.80
N PHE A 263 4.41 30.99 4.13
CA PHE A 263 5.73 30.86 4.75
C PHE A 263 6.03 31.98 5.75
N LEU A 264 5.56 33.21 5.49
CA LEU A 264 5.73 34.33 6.42
C LEU A 264 4.83 34.21 7.65
N CYS A 265 3.62 33.65 7.54
CA CYS A 265 2.69 33.57 8.66
C CYS A 265 2.88 32.34 9.58
N LEU A 266 3.60 31.30 9.14
CA LEU A 266 3.87 30.10 9.94
C LEU A 266 4.57 30.38 11.29
N PRO A 267 5.65 31.19 11.35
CA PRO A 267 6.30 31.51 12.63
C PRO A 267 5.38 32.32 13.56
N TYR A 268 4.54 33.21 13.02
CA TYR A 268 3.59 33.99 13.82
C TYR A 268 2.45 33.15 14.37
N ARG A 269 2.01 32.11 13.65
CA ARG A 269 0.96 31.18 14.13
C ARG A 269 1.44 30.32 15.30
N LEU A 270 2.69 29.87 15.25
CA LEU A 270 3.33 29.14 16.37
C LEU A 270 3.55 30.06 17.58
N TYR A 271 3.97 31.31 17.33
CA TYR A 271 4.11 32.32 18.37
C TYR A 271 2.76 32.69 19.03
N LEU A 272 1.69 32.82 18.25
CA LEU A 272 0.34 33.07 18.77
C LEU A 272 -0.17 31.90 19.62
N LYS A 273 0.10 30.64 19.21
CA LYS A 273 -0.23 29.46 20.02
C LYS A 273 0.52 29.46 21.36
N LEU A 274 1.82 29.77 21.36
CA LEU A 274 2.61 29.89 22.59
C LEU A 274 2.14 31.03 23.50
N LEU A 275 1.68 32.15 22.94
CA LEU A 275 1.09 33.26 23.69
C LEU A 275 -0.25 32.88 24.32
N ILE A 276 -1.11 32.18 23.58
CA ILE A 276 -2.41 31.70 24.08
C ILE A 276 -2.20 30.67 25.19
N GLU A 277 -1.23 29.75 25.05
CA GLU A 277 -0.88 28.79 26.11
C GLU A 277 -0.37 29.52 27.37
N LYS A 278 0.52 30.51 27.23
CA LYS A 278 0.99 31.30 28.39
C LYS A 278 -0.11 32.11 29.06
N LEU A 279 -1.10 32.60 28.31
CA LEU A 279 -2.25 33.33 28.86
C LEU A 279 -3.27 32.39 29.52
N SER A 280 -3.33 31.12 29.11
CA SER A 280 -4.20 30.11 29.71
C SER A 280 -3.69 29.56 31.05
N VAL A 281 -2.38 29.68 31.32
CA VAL A 281 -1.73 29.21 32.57
C VAL A 281 -1.79 30.25 33.70
N ASN A 282 -2.19 31.50 33.40
CA ASN A 282 -2.30 32.60 34.38
C ASN A 282 -3.75 32.93 34.78
N LYS A 283 -4.66 31.95 34.73
CA LYS A 283 -6.01 32.05 35.32
C LYS A 283 -6.21 31.01 36.42
#